data_AF-A0A2Z3V0Q6-F1
#
_entry.id   AF-A0A2Z3V0Q6-F1
#
_cell.length_a   1.000
_cell.length_b   1.000
_cell.length_c   1.000
_cell.angle_alpha   90.00
_cell.angle_beta   90.00
_cell.angle_gamma   90.00
#
_symmetry.space_group_name_H-M   'P 1'
#
loop_
_entity.id
_entity.type
_entity.pdbx_description
1 polymer ?
#
loop_
_entity_poly.entity_id
_entity_poly.type
_entity_poly.pdbx_seq_one_letter_code
_entity_poly.pdbx_strand_id
1 'polypeptide(L)'
;MTGSENAFATDDLWEEFWINLSPVWRRVLCGSDTLTPPPATPILRRRRLTTDFEWVGTFEPVRSLPAVTQALLWDDNGMDLGPLTGRSWQLLQLGGPAGVDVRQLSGTPIRRLILSNVDVEDLSGLQDVVGLRSLALAHGDFGSLPPLDHLTELVLHAEADVDITAARTPGLRVTRLSEPYFPPFGPDDV
;
A
#
# COMPACT_ATOMS: atom_id res chain seq x y z
N MET A 1 -17.22 -12.50 20.40
CA MET A 1 -18.12 -11.35 20.22
C MET A 1 -17.25 -10.10 20.31
N THR A 2 -16.84 -9.57 19.17
CA THR A 2 -16.18 -8.26 19.06
C THR A 2 -16.93 -7.55 17.95
N GLY A 3 -17.76 -6.59 18.32
CA GLY A 3 -18.43 -5.73 17.37
C GLY A 3 -17.37 -4.94 16.62
N SER A 4 -17.21 -5.20 15.32
CA SER A 4 -16.76 -4.14 14.43
C SER A 4 -17.84 -3.07 14.52
N GLU A 5 -17.57 -1.99 15.25
CA GLU A 5 -18.30 -0.75 15.04
C GLU A 5 -18.20 -0.43 13.56
N ASN A 6 -19.34 -0.51 12.88
CA ASN A 6 -19.43 -0.27 11.46
C ASN A 6 -19.08 1.21 11.26
N ALA A 7 -18.01 1.51 10.53
CA ALA A 7 -17.58 2.90 10.26
C ALA A 7 -18.71 3.77 9.65
N PHE A 8 -19.73 3.11 9.12
CA PHE A 8 -20.96 3.67 8.58
C PHE A 8 -22.17 3.03 9.28
N ALA A 9 -22.38 3.37 10.54
CA ALA A 9 -23.48 2.82 11.35
C ALA A 9 -24.88 3.27 10.89
N THR A 10 -24.95 4.30 10.05
CA THR A 10 -26.17 4.83 9.43
C THR A 10 -25.94 5.09 7.94
N ASP A 11 -27.02 5.02 7.14
CA ASP A 11 -26.96 5.30 5.70
C ASP A 11 -26.48 6.75 5.43
N ASP A 12 -26.85 7.71 6.28
CA ASP A 12 -26.45 9.13 6.15
C ASP A 12 -24.92 9.33 6.13
N LEU A 13 -24.17 8.59 6.96
CA LEU A 13 -22.70 8.69 7.00
C LEU A 13 -22.06 8.15 5.72
N TRP A 14 -22.68 7.14 5.10
CA TRP A 14 -22.20 6.57 3.85
C TRP A 14 -22.41 7.54 2.69
N GLU A 15 -23.58 8.18 2.63
CA GLU A 15 -23.87 9.19 1.61
C GLU A 15 -22.92 10.38 1.73
N GLU A 16 -22.67 10.88 2.95
CA GLU A 16 -21.75 11.99 3.21
C GLU A 16 -20.31 11.63 2.82
N PHE A 17 -19.83 10.44 3.18
CA PHE A 17 -18.53 9.98 2.72
C PHE A 17 -18.46 9.92 1.20
N TRP A 18 -19.47 9.32 0.56
CA TRP A 18 -19.48 9.10 -0.88
C TRP A 18 -19.45 10.41 -1.68
N ILE A 19 -20.26 11.39 -1.29
CA ILE A 19 -20.36 12.66 -2.04
C ILE A 19 -19.08 13.50 -1.92
N ASN A 20 -18.32 13.31 -0.84
CA ASN A 20 -17.04 14.00 -0.61
C ASN A 20 -15.84 13.30 -1.27
N LEU A 21 -16.02 12.11 -1.87
CA LEU A 21 -14.95 11.46 -2.64
C LEU A 21 -14.68 12.17 -3.95
N SER A 22 -13.38 12.25 -4.31
CA SER A 22 -12.98 12.68 -5.64
C SER A 22 -13.59 11.75 -6.72
N PRO A 23 -13.79 12.24 -7.96
CA PRO A 23 -14.25 11.40 -9.06
C PRO A 23 -13.38 10.15 -9.28
N VAL A 24 -12.06 10.29 -9.08
CA VAL A 24 -11.10 9.17 -9.19
C VAL A 24 -11.38 8.13 -8.11
N TRP A 25 -11.54 8.54 -6.85
CA TRP A 25 -11.87 7.62 -5.76
C TRP A 25 -13.19 6.90 -5.97
N ARG A 26 -14.21 7.57 -6.51
CA ARG A 26 -15.48 6.92 -6.85
C ARG A 26 -15.30 5.85 -7.92
N ARG A 27 -14.49 6.12 -8.96
CA ARG A 27 -14.11 5.10 -9.97
C ARG A 27 -13.35 3.94 -9.36
N VAL A 28 -12.38 4.20 -8.50
CA VAL A 28 -11.61 3.16 -7.78
C VAL A 28 -12.54 2.27 -6.94
N LEU A 29 -13.56 2.85 -6.31
CA LEU A 29 -14.45 2.09 -5.44
C LEU A 29 -15.58 1.36 -6.17
N CYS A 30 -16.12 1.89 -7.27
CA CYS A 30 -17.30 1.30 -7.92
C CYS A 30 -17.27 1.24 -9.45
N GLY A 31 -16.13 1.54 -10.08
CA GLY A 31 -15.98 1.54 -11.54
C GLY A 31 -16.60 2.74 -12.27
N SER A 32 -17.21 3.69 -11.55
CA SER A 32 -17.78 4.92 -12.14
C SER A 32 -17.63 6.11 -11.19
N ASP A 33 -17.76 7.34 -11.71
CA ASP A 33 -17.77 8.57 -10.93
C ASP A 33 -19.19 9.05 -10.59
N THR A 34 -20.12 8.11 -10.40
CA THR A 34 -21.51 8.41 -10.01
C THR A 34 -21.56 9.18 -8.69
N LEU A 35 -22.40 10.21 -8.61
CA LEU A 35 -22.70 10.91 -7.36
C LEU A 35 -23.69 10.14 -6.49
N THR A 36 -24.47 9.22 -7.09
CA THR A 36 -25.38 8.37 -6.35
C THR A 36 -24.59 7.24 -5.68
N PRO A 37 -24.59 7.15 -4.33
CA PRO A 37 -23.84 6.13 -3.63
C PRO A 37 -24.35 4.72 -3.97
N PRO A 38 -23.47 3.78 -4.38
CA PRO A 38 -23.83 2.37 -4.45
C PRO A 38 -24.03 1.81 -3.03
N PRO A 39 -24.54 0.58 -2.87
CA PRO A 39 -24.63 -0.06 -1.56
C PRO A 39 -23.26 -0.09 -0.87
N ALA A 40 -23.19 0.34 0.39
CA ALA A 40 -21.93 0.42 1.13
C ALA A 40 -21.29 -0.96 1.38
N THR A 41 -22.12 -1.98 1.64
CA THR A 41 -21.65 -3.28 2.13
C THR A 41 -20.60 -3.96 1.24
N PRO A 42 -20.78 -4.06 -0.09
CA PRO A 42 -19.75 -4.59 -0.99
C PRO A 42 -18.42 -3.82 -0.91
N ILE A 43 -18.48 -2.49 -0.81
CA ILE A 43 -17.28 -1.64 -0.74
C ILE A 43 -16.57 -1.82 0.60
N LEU A 44 -17.30 -1.73 1.71
CA LEU A 44 -16.73 -1.79 3.06
C LEU A 44 -16.19 -3.18 3.45
N ARG A 45 -16.63 -4.24 2.77
CA ARG A 45 -16.17 -5.61 3.01
C ARG A 45 -15.04 -6.07 2.11
N ARG A 46 -14.62 -5.26 1.12
CA ARG A 46 -13.54 -5.64 0.22
C ARG A 46 -12.23 -5.79 0.98
N ARG A 47 -11.47 -6.82 0.64
CA ARG A 47 -10.16 -7.10 1.26
C ARG A 47 -9.00 -6.50 0.48
N ARG A 48 -9.21 -6.25 -0.81
CA ARG A 48 -8.24 -5.75 -1.77
C ARG A 48 -8.66 -4.37 -2.25
N LEU A 49 -7.67 -3.53 -2.49
CA LEU A 49 -7.85 -2.21 -3.07
C LEU A 49 -6.71 -1.97 -4.04
N THR A 50 -7.01 -1.44 -5.21
CA THR A 50 -6.00 -0.89 -6.10
C THR A 50 -6.50 0.41 -6.70
N THR A 51 -5.58 1.34 -6.93
CA THR A 51 -5.88 2.57 -7.67
C THR A 51 -5.66 2.42 -9.17
N ASP A 52 -5.28 1.23 -9.66
CA ASP A 52 -5.08 0.94 -11.09
C ASP A 52 -4.21 1.97 -11.83
N PHE A 53 -3.09 2.35 -11.21
CA PHE A 53 -2.16 3.36 -11.74
C PHE A 53 -2.73 4.78 -11.86
N GLU A 54 -3.90 5.06 -11.27
CA GLU A 54 -4.49 6.38 -11.22
C GLU A 54 -3.90 7.22 -10.09
N TRP A 55 -3.72 8.52 -10.36
CA TRP A 55 -3.44 9.51 -9.33
C TRP A 55 -4.72 9.86 -8.58
N VAL A 56 -4.82 9.42 -7.33
CA VAL A 56 -6.01 9.60 -6.48
C VAL A 56 -5.98 10.88 -5.62
N GLY A 57 -4.88 11.63 -5.68
CA GLY A 57 -4.64 12.87 -4.94
C GLY A 57 -4.35 12.71 -3.46
N THR A 58 -5.07 11.84 -2.74
CA THR A 58 -4.83 11.53 -1.33
C THR A 58 -5.28 10.11 -0.99
N PHE A 59 -4.60 9.47 -0.03
CA PHE A 59 -5.02 8.18 0.52
C PHE A 59 -6.01 8.27 1.69
N GLU A 60 -6.47 9.47 2.07
CA GLU A 60 -7.38 9.65 3.22
C GLU A 60 -8.62 8.74 3.17
N PRO A 61 -9.28 8.49 2.02
CA PRO A 61 -10.42 7.57 1.95
C PRO A 61 -10.13 6.13 2.39
N VAL A 62 -8.87 5.70 2.36
CA VAL A 62 -8.46 4.37 2.84
C VAL A 62 -8.79 4.20 4.32
N ARG A 63 -8.79 5.28 5.12
CA ARG A 63 -9.18 5.25 6.54
C ARG A 63 -10.56 4.64 6.75
N SER A 64 -11.49 4.92 5.84
CA SER A 64 -12.89 4.47 5.88
C SER A 64 -13.13 3.07 5.30
N LEU A 65 -12.08 2.33 4.92
CA LEU A 65 -12.17 0.98 4.34
C LEU A 65 -11.57 -0.07 5.29
N PRO A 66 -12.29 -0.47 6.36
CA PRO A 66 -11.72 -1.23 7.48
C PRO A 66 -11.38 -2.68 7.14
N ALA A 67 -11.99 -3.27 6.10
CA ALA A 67 -11.74 -4.65 5.70
C ALA A 67 -10.52 -4.80 4.77
N VAL A 68 -10.01 -3.69 4.22
CA VAL A 68 -8.88 -3.72 3.29
C VAL A 68 -7.61 -4.10 4.04
N THR A 69 -6.98 -5.17 3.59
CA THR A 69 -5.73 -5.70 4.16
C THR A 69 -4.64 -5.86 3.10
N GLN A 70 -5.00 -5.72 1.82
CA GLN A 70 -4.11 -5.75 0.68
C GLN A 70 -4.36 -4.52 -0.19
N ALA A 71 -3.37 -3.65 -0.37
CA ALA A 71 -3.52 -2.44 -1.18
C ALA A 71 -2.37 -2.24 -2.17
N LEU A 72 -2.71 -1.84 -3.39
CA LEU A 72 -1.82 -1.46 -4.47
C LEU A 72 -2.11 -0.01 -4.82
N LEU A 73 -1.33 0.91 -4.26
CA LEU A 73 -1.56 2.34 -4.36
C LEU A 73 -0.53 2.95 -5.29
N TRP A 74 -1.01 3.77 -6.21
CA TRP A 74 -0.20 4.51 -7.15
C TRP A 74 -0.28 6.01 -6.89
N ASP A 75 0.86 6.69 -7.01
CA ASP A 75 0.96 8.14 -7.02
C ASP A 75 2.10 8.58 -7.94
N ASP A 76 1.97 9.77 -8.53
CA ASP A 76 2.98 10.40 -9.37
C ASP A 76 3.54 11.69 -8.76
N ASN A 77 3.04 12.12 -7.59
CA ASN A 77 3.36 13.39 -6.97
C ASN A 77 3.52 13.28 -5.45
N GLY A 78 4.46 12.44 -4.99
CA GLY A 78 4.82 12.31 -3.57
C GLY A 78 3.71 11.70 -2.70
N MET A 79 4.05 10.72 -1.87
CA MET A 79 3.03 9.97 -1.11
C MET A 79 2.94 10.43 0.36
N ASP A 80 1.76 10.93 0.76
CA ASP A 80 1.36 10.97 2.17
C ASP A 80 0.85 9.59 2.60
N LEU A 81 1.65 8.89 3.40
CA LEU A 81 1.36 7.54 3.90
C LEU A 81 0.63 7.57 5.24
N GLY A 82 0.43 8.74 5.85
CA GLY A 82 -0.31 8.92 7.10
C GLY A 82 -1.67 8.20 7.13
N PRO A 83 -2.48 8.24 6.05
CA PRO A 83 -3.75 7.49 5.95
C PRO A 83 -3.65 5.97 6.04
N LEU A 84 -2.47 5.40 5.76
CA LEU A 84 -2.22 3.97 5.73
C LEU A 84 -1.82 3.41 7.10
N THR A 85 -1.53 4.28 8.06
CA THR A 85 -1.13 3.91 9.42
C THR A 85 -2.32 3.47 10.29
N GLY A 86 -2.05 2.91 11.47
CA GLY A 86 -3.08 2.53 12.45
C GLY A 86 -3.88 1.26 12.12
N ARG A 87 -3.45 0.50 11.11
CA ARG A 87 -4.05 -0.79 10.72
C ARG A 87 -2.98 -1.81 10.34
N SER A 88 -3.39 -3.08 10.22
CA SER A 88 -2.51 -4.16 9.79
C SER A 88 -2.65 -4.46 8.30
N TRP A 89 -1.52 -4.47 7.60
CA TRP A 89 -1.42 -4.81 6.19
C TRP A 89 -0.85 -6.22 6.00
N GLN A 90 -1.55 -7.05 5.23
CA GLN A 90 -0.99 -8.30 4.72
C GLN A 90 -0.06 -8.03 3.54
N LEU A 91 -0.44 -7.08 2.68
CA LEU A 91 0.33 -6.63 1.53
C LEU A 91 0.07 -5.14 1.32
N LEU A 92 1.14 -4.35 1.28
CA LEU A 92 1.07 -2.95 0.86
C LEU A 92 2.05 -2.78 -0.30
N GLN A 93 1.57 -2.31 -1.43
CA GLN A 93 2.38 -1.88 -2.55
C GLN A 93 2.20 -0.37 -2.73
N LEU A 94 3.33 0.33 -2.78
CA LEU A 94 3.43 1.73 -3.14
C LEU A 94 4.14 1.82 -4.48
N GLY A 95 3.52 2.47 -5.46
CA GLY A 95 4.09 2.57 -6.80
C GLY A 95 3.91 3.91 -7.49
N GLY A 96 4.73 4.12 -8.51
CA GLY A 96 4.69 5.30 -9.37
C GLY A 96 5.82 6.27 -9.09
N PRO A 97 6.18 7.12 -10.08
CA PRO A 97 7.33 8.01 -10.00
C PRO A 97 7.08 9.11 -8.96
N ALA A 98 7.21 8.76 -7.68
CA ALA A 98 6.87 9.59 -6.55
C ALA A 98 7.88 9.40 -5.43
N GLY A 99 8.15 10.51 -4.71
CA GLY A 99 8.91 10.48 -3.47
C GLY A 99 8.13 9.77 -2.37
N VAL A 100 8.80 8.89 -1.63
CA VAL A 100 8.21 8.11 -0.55
C VAL A 100 9.08 8.21 0.70
N ASP A 101 8.54 8.82 1.77
CA ASP A 101 9.18 8.78 3.10
C ASP A 101 8.62 7.59 3.90
N VAL A 102 9.35 6.48 3.87
CA VAL A 102 8.96 5.24 4.56
C VAL A 102 8.92 5.39 6.09
N ARG A 103 9.48 6.46 6.68
CA ARG A 103 9.37 6.72 8.13
C ARG A 103 7.93 6.96 8.57
N GLN A 104 7.07 7.42 7.67
CA GLN A 104 5.64 7.58 7.95
C GLN A 104 4.95 6.24 8.26
N LEU A 105 5.54 5.10 7.86
CA LEU A 105 5.04 3.76 8.18
C LEU A 105 5.55 3.22 9.52
N SER A 106 6.34 4.00 10.28
CA SER A 106 6.85 3.60 11.59
C SER A 106 5.73 3.12 12.52
N GLY A 107 5.93 1.98 13.18
CA GLY A 107 4.94 1.35 14.05
C GLY A 107 3.77 0.67 13.32
N THR A 108 3.65 0.81 12.01
CA THR A 108 2.55 0.21 11.23
C THR A 108 2.83 -1.27 11.00
N PRO A 109 1.89 -2.19 11.36
CA PRO A 109 2.06 -3.60 11.08
C PRO A 109 1.92 -3.90 9.58
N ILE A 110 3.02 -4.26 8.91
CA ILE A 110 3.03 -4.60 7.48
C ILE A 110 3.76 -5.91 7.29
N ARG A 111 3.09 -6.96 6.78
CA ARG A 111 3.73 -8.27 6.56
C ARG A 111 4.59 -8.30 5.30
N ARG A 112 4.06 -7.77 4.20
CA ARG A 112 4.74 -7.66 2.91
C ARG A 112 4.63 -6.23 2.39
N LEU A 113 5.78 -5.61 2.12
CA LEU A 113 5.88 -4.30 1.51
C LEU A 113 6.49 -4.43 0.10
N ILE A 114 5.93 -3.71 -0.85
CA ILE A 114 6.44 -3.64 -2.22
C ILE A 114 6.61 -2.17 -2.58
N LEU A 115 7.81 -1.79 -3.00
CA LEU A 115 8.13 -0.46 -3.50
C LEU A 115 8.51 -0.59 -4.97
N SER A 116 7.77 0.10 -5.85
CA SER A 116 7.92 -0.06 -7.30
C SER A 116 7.93 1.28 -8.02
N ASN A 117 9.01 1.62 -8.71
CA ASN A 117 9.12 2.90 -9.43
C ASN A 117 9.05 4.15 -8.53
N VAL A 118 9.43 4.04 -7.26
CA VAL A 118 9.39 5.14 -6.28
C VAL A 118 10.80 5.65 -5.98
N ASP A 119 10.89 6.92 -5.57
CA ASP A 119 12.11 7.52 -5.05
C ASP A 119 12.08 7.52 -3.52
N VAL A 120 12.99 6.77 -2.90
CA VAL A 120 13.06 6.65 -1.44
C VAL A 120 14.37 7.25 -0.96
N GLU A 121 14.30 8.43 -0.36
CA GLU A 121 15.48 9.14 0.11
C GLU A 121 16.27 8.34 1.17
N ASP A 122 15.57 7.63 2.07
CA ASP A 122 16.21 6.87 3.13
C ASP A 122 15.33 5.70 3.62
N LEU A 123 15.87 4.47 3.52
CA LEU A 123 15.20 3.23 3.91
C LEU A 123 15.36 2.87 5.40
N SER A 124 16.08 3.67 6.20
CA SER A 124 16.26 3.44 7.64
C SER A 124 14.93 3.28 8.39
N GLY A 125 13.89 4.00 7.96
CA GLY A 125 12.53 3.90 8.52
C GLY A 125 11.91 2.49 8.42
N LEU A 126 12.39 1.62 7.54
CA LEU A 126 11.92 0.24 7.45
C LEU A 126 12.21 -0.60 8.71
N GLN A 127 13.18 -0.20 9.53
CA GLN A 127 13.46 -0.87 10.81
C GLN A 127 12.28 -0.79 11.79
N ASP A 128 11.51 0.29 11.70
CA ASP A 128 10.39 0.54 12.60
C ASP A 128 9.06 0.00 12.06
N VAL A 129 9.04 -0.58 10.85
CA VAL A 129 7.86 -1.22 10.28
C VAL A 129 7.63 -2.57 10.96
N VAL A 130 6.56 -2.64 11.74
CA VAL A 130 6.31 -3.79 12.61
C VAL A 130 5.89 -5.00 11.78
N GLY A 131 6.52 -6.15 12.03
CA GLY A 131 6.11 -7.42 11.42
C GLY A 131 6.49 -7.58 9.94
N LEU A 132 7.36 -6.72 9.40
CA LEU A 132 7.87 -6.84 8.03
C LEU A 132 8.66 -8.14 7.85
N ARG A 133 8.15 -9.03 7.00
CA ARG A 133 8.78 -10.33 6.70
C ARG A 133 9.26 -10.45 5.27
N SER A 134 8.65 -9.70 4.36
CA SER A 134 8.89 -9.76 2.92
C SER A 134 8.95 -8.34 2.36
N LEU A 135 10.04 -8.02 1.68
CA LEU A 135 10.25 -6.76 0.98
C LEU A 135 10.51 -7.07 -0.49
N ALA A 136 9.79 -6.40 -1.39
CA ALA A 136 10.09 -6.42 -2.81
C ALA A 136 10.41 -5.01 -3.31
N LEU A 137 11.49 -4.89 -4.07
CA LEU A 137 11.94 -3.66 -4.70
C LEU A 137 11.94 -3.86 -6.22
N ALA A 138 11.38 -2.91 -6.95
CA ALA A 138 11.26 -2.97 -8.41
C ALA A 138 11.47 -1.58 -9.01
N HIS A 139 12.16 -1.51 -10.14
CA HIS A 139 12.35 -0.28 -10.92
C HIS A 139 12.76 0.92 -10.08
N GLY A 140 14.02 1.03 -9.67
CA GLY A 140 14.45 2.18 -8.86
C GLY A 140 15.84 1.99 -8.27
N ASP A 141 16.44 3.12 -7.90
CA ASP A 141 17.64 3.16 -7.06
C ASP A 141 17.20 3.41 -5.62
N PHE A 142 17.47 2.43 -4.77
CA PHE A 142 17.05 2.41 -3.37
C PHE A 142 18.23 2.68 -2.42
N GLY A 143 19.43 2.98 -2.95
CA GLY A 143 20.61 3.24 -2.13
C GLY A 143 21.03 2.02 -1.33
N SER A 144 20.90 2.07 0.01
CA SER A 144 21.32 0.98 0.90
C SER A 144 20.22 0.59 1.88
N LEU A 145 19.99 -0.71 2.04
CA LEU A 145 19.12 -1.20 3.09
C LEU A 145 19.81 -1.14 4.45
N PRO A 146 19.10 -0.68 5.49
CA PRO A 146 19.60 -0.78 6.86
C PRO A 146 19.61 -2.26 7.31
N PRO A 147 20.20 -2.58 8.48
CA PRO A 147 19.98 -3.89 9.11
C PRO A 147 18.48 -4.14 9.33
N LEU A 148 17.96 -5.24 8.77
CA LEU A 148 16.55 -5.63 8.86
C LEU A 148 16.45 -7.05 9.44
N ASP A 149 16.76 -7.21 10.73
CA ASP A 149 16.87 -8.52 11.41
C ASP A 149 15.59 -9.36 11.38
N HIS A 150 14.45 -8.72 11.13
CA HIS A 150 13.13 -9.36 11.05
C HIS A 150 12.75 -9.81 9.64
N LEU A 151 13.48 -9.36 8.61
CA LEU A 151 13.21 -9.64 7.21
C LEU A 151 13.68 -11.06 6.86
N THR A 152 12.78 -11.85 6.29
CA THR A 152 13.05 -13.25 5.92
C THR A 152 13.12 -13.45 4.41
N GLU A 153 12.56 -12.51 3.65
CA GLU A 153 12.50 -12.56 2.19
C GLU A 153 12.76 -11.16 1.62
N LEU A 154 13.71 -11.08 0.71
CA LEU A 154 13.97 -9.91 -0.13
C LEU A 154 13.89 -10.35 -1.59
N VAL A 155 13.01 -9.70 -2.36
CA VAL A 155 12.88 -9.92 -3.80
C VAL A 155 13.31 -8.65 -4.52
N LEU A 156 14.29 -8.77 -5.40
CA LEU A 156 14.75 -7.69 -6.27
C LEU A 156 14.28 -8.02 -7.69
N HIS A 157 13.41 -7.18 -8.24
CA HIS A 157 12.96 -7.29 -9.63
C HIS A 157 13.94 -6.62 -10.58
N ALA A 158 13.68 -6.73 -11.88
CA ALA A 158 14.44 -6.02 -12.90
C ALA A 158 14.55 -4.52 -12.54
N GLU A 159 15.73 -3.95 -12.78
CA GLU A 159 16.00 -2.51 -12.60
C GLU A 159 15.90 -2.01 -11.15
N ALA A 160 15.84 -2.90 -10.16
CA ALA A 160 16.04 -2.52 -8.77
C ALA A 160 17.54 -2.54 -8.42
N ASP A 161 18.09 -1.38 -8.07
CA ASP A 161 19.44 -1.26 -7.51
C ASP A 161 19.38 -0.95 -6.02
N VAL A 162 20.15 -1.70 -5.24
CA VAL A 162 20.20 -1.57 -3.78
C VAL A 162 21.40 -2.30 -3.20
N ASP A 163 22.14 -1.63 -2.31
CA ASP A 163 23.12 -2.28 -1.45
C ASP A 163 22.41 -3.00 -0.30
N ILE A 164 22.59 -4.32 -0.24
CA ILE A 164 21.99 -5.19 0.77
C ILE A 164 23.01 -5.65 1.82
N THR A 165 24.24 -5.14 1.79
CA THR A 165 25.34 -5.64 2.61
C THR A 165 25.01 -5.61 4.10
N ALA A 166 24.42 -4.52 4.59
CA ALA A 166 24.03 -4.39 6.00
C ALA A 166 22.77 -5.20 6.35
N ALA A 167 21.87 -5.43 5.39
CA ALA A 167 20.63 -6.19 5.61
C ALA A 167 20.82 -7.71 5.58
N ARG A 168 21.98 -8.21 5.12
CA ARG A 168 22.25 -9.66 5.02
C ARG A 168 22.33 -10.30 6.40
N THR A 169 21.34 -11.14 6.70
CA THR A 169 21.35 -12.03 7.85
C THR A 169 21.28 -13.49 7.40
N PRO A 170 21.68 -14.48 8.23
CA PRO A 170 21.64 -15.90 7.86
C PRO A 170 20.24 -16.41 7.48
N GLY A 171 19.19 -15.79 7.99
CA GLY A 171 17.79 -16.16 7.72
C GLY A 171 17.18 -15.46 6.51
N LEU A 172 17.87 -14.49 5.91
CA LEU A 172 17.35 -13.71 4.79
C LEU A 172 17.51 -14.47 3.47
N ARG A 173 16.40 -14.81 2.83
CA ARG A 173 16.38 -15.32 1.46
C ARG A 173 16.34 -14.16 0.49
N VAL A 174 17.36 -14.04 -0.36
CA VAL A 174 17.43 -13.02 -1.41
C VAL A 174 17.16 -13.67 -2.76
N THR A 175 16.11 -13.22 -3.44
CA THR A 175 15.76 -13.65 -4.80
C THR A 175 15.94 -12.48 -5.75
N ARG A 176 16.62 -12.71 -6.88
CA ARG A 176 16.76 -11.74 -7.96
C ARG A 176 15.99 -12.25 -9.18
N LEU A 177 15.11 -11.43 -9.70
CA LEU A 177 14.27 -11.73 -10.86
C LEU A 177 14.67 -10.78 -11.99
N SER A 178 14.92 -11.34 -13.17
CA SER A 178 15.20 -10.57 -14.39
C SER A 178 13.93 -10.08 -15.07
N GLU A 179 12.77 -10.58 -14.66
CA GLU A 179 11.47 -10.19 -15.20
C GLU A 179 10.99 -8.86 -14.58
N PRO A 180 10.27 -8.03 -15.36
CA PRO A 180 9.58 -6.86 -14.82
C PRO A 180 8.62 -7.23 -13.70
N TYR A 181 8.45 -6.33 -12.75
CA TYR A 181 7.45 -6.52 -11.71
C TYR A 181 6.03 -6.30 -12.27
N PHE A 182 5.14 -7.25 -11.99
CA PHE A 182 3.70 -7.10 -12.24
C PHE A 182 2.96 -7.16 -10.90
N PRO A 183 1.98 -6.27 -10.65
CA PRO A 183 1.22 -6.31 -9.42
C PRO A 183 0.49 -7.65 -9.24
N PRO A 184 0.36 -8.17 -8.00
CA PRO A 184 -0.20 -9.50 -7.72
C PRO A 184 -1.71 -9.62 -7.96
N PHE A 185 -2.41 -8.50 -8.17
CA PHE A 185 -3.80 -8.42 -8.55
C PHE A 185 -4.08 -7.09 -9.26
N GLY A 186 -5.08 -7.06 -10.13
CA GLY A 186 -5.63 -5.84 -10.73
C GLY A 186 -6.85 -5.32 -9.96
N PRO A 187 -7.60 -4.36 -10.52
CA PRO A 187 -8.92 -4.01 -10.00
C PRO A 187 -9.77 -5.28 -9.90
N ASP A 188 -10.56 -5.40 -8.84
CA ASP A 188 -11.53 -6.50 -8.73
C ASP A 188 -12.44 -6.43 -9.98
N ASP A 189 -12.69 -7.57 -10.64
CA ASP A 189 -13.73 -7.64 -11.68
C ASP A 189 -15.06 -7.26 -11.01
N VAL A 190 -15.56 -6.06 -11.30
CA VAL A 190 -16.79 -5.50 -10.73
C VAL A 190 -18.01 -6.15 -11.38
#